data_AF-A0A7X8KR38-F1
#
_entry.id   AF-A0A7X8KR38-F1
#
_cell.length_a   1.000
_cell.length_b   1.000
_cell.length_c   1.000
_cell.angle_alpha   90.00
_cell.angle_beta   90.00
_cell.angle_gamma   90.00
#
_symmetry.space_group_name_H-M   'P 1'
#
loop_
_entity.id
_entity.type
_entity.pdbx_description
1 polymer ?
#
loop_
_entity_poly.entity_id
_entity_poly.type
_entity_poly.pdbx_seq_one_letter_code
_entity_poly.pdbx_strand_id
1 'polypeptide(L)'
;MKKTILVVLKEKKIPKAVLVLVILVAMFTLSCLQVNGEAGGAYKIEEEVGMHIEIPAGWIVFTKNTPAEDMDVKKYGTYEALMSDMENDGISLFAYHRSKGLILVKVVADCEEFKKIDNLTEVYLRMSDKAKAALEEEIKKEATMEEGKVLGVYFSDETNKKNNYVYINMEYVVGDKKMLTYATVINKKLVTIAHYPVSGNEANEEEKTTLLEILSTVHFDNWQTVEEVKQSIEQEKIINAQRVKIAVVTGMLFSILVLLQYKESRRK
;
A
#
# COMPACT_ATOMS: atom_id res chain seq x y z
N MET A 1 -57.05 27.62 2.92
CA MET A 1 -57.45 26.81 4.09
C MET A 1 -56.80 25.43 3.97
N LYS A 2 -55.78 25.13 4.78
CA LYS A 2 -55.10 23.81 4.82
C LYS A 2 -55.64 23.02 6.02
N LYS A 3 -56.26 21.86 5.77
CA LYS A 3 -56.63 20.89 6.83
C LYS A 3 -55.44 19.98 7.08
N THR A 4 -54.84 20.10 8.25
CA THR A 4 -53.81 19.18 8.77
C THR A 4 -54.51 17.91 9.26
N ILE A 5 -54.25 16.77 8.62
CA ILE A 5 -54.68 15.45 9.10
C ILE A 5 -53.57 14.91 10.01
N LEU A 6 -53.79 15.00 11.32
CA LEU A 6 -52.96 14.34 12.33
C LEU A 6 -53.40 12.88 12.42
N VAL A 7 -52.61 11.97 11.82
CA VAL A 7 -52.78 10.53 12.00
C VAL A 7 -52.18 10.15 13.34
N VAL A 8 -53.04 9.86 14.32
CA VAL A 8 -52.64 9.32 15.62
C VAL A 8 -52.30 7.83 15.43
N LEU A 9 -51.01 7.53 15.29
CA LEU A 9 -50.52 6.15 15.33
C LEU A 9 -50.66 5.62 16.76
N LYS A 10 -51.69 4.79 16.97
CA LYS A 10 -51.94 4.11 18.23
C LYS A 10 -50.83 3.08 18.46
N GLU A 11 -49.99 3.29 19.47
CA GLU A 11 -48.91 2.38 19.86
C GLU A 11 -49.47 0.98 20.17
N LYS A 12 -49.39 0.06 19.20
CA LYS A 12 -49.65 -1.36 19.46
C LYS A 12 -48.45 -1.91 20.23
N LYS A 13 -48.63 -2.12 21.54
CA LYS A 13 -47.64 -2.83 22.37
C LYS A 13 -47.39 -4.21 21.77
N ILE A 14 -46.19 -4.40 21.23
CA ILE A 14 -45.74 -5.70 20.74
C ILE A 14 -45.72 -6.66 21.95
N PRO A 15 -46.38 -7.83 21.87
CA PRO A 15 -46.37 -8.78 22.98
C PRO A 15 -44.95 -9.21 23.30
N LYS A 16 -44.58 -9.25 24.60
CA LYS A 16 -43.24 -9.64 25.05
C LYS A 16 -42.78 -10.98 24.46
N ALA A 17 -43.70 -11.91 24.22
CA ALA A 17 -43.44 -13.20 23.58
C ALA A 17 -42.93 -13.07 22.14
N VAL A 18 -43.45 -12.11 21.36
CA VAL A 18 -43.00 -11.85 19.99
C VAL A 18 -41.59 -11.26 19.99
N LEU A 19 -41.28 -10.39 20.93
CA LEU A 19 -39.93 -9.83 21.07
C LEU A 19 -38.90 -10.92 21.41
N VAL A 20 -39.22 -11.81 22.36
CA VAL A 20 -38.34 -12.92 22.74
C VAL A 20 -38.13 -13.89 21.57
N LEU A 21 -39.19 -14.17 20.78
CA LEU A 21 -39.08 -15.01 19.60
C LEU A 21 -38.17 -14.38 18.53
N VAL A 22 -38.28 -13.07 18.29
CA VAL A 22 -37.41 -12.36 17.33
C VAL A 22 -35.95 -12.39 17.78
N ILE A 23 -35.69 -12.22 19.08
CA ILE A 23 -34.33 -12.31 19.64
C ILE A 23 -33.77 -13.73 19.49
N LEU A 24 -34.57 -14.76 19.78
CA LEU A 24 -34.15 -16.15 19.64
C LEU A 24 -33.88 -16.54 18.17
N VAL A 25 -34.73 -16.11 17.24
CA VAL A 25 -34.52 -16.33 15.81
C VAL A 25 -33.26 -15.60 15.34
N ALA A 26 -33.05 -14.35 15.76
CA ALA A 26 -31.84 -13.60 15.45
C ALA A 26 -30.57 -14.29 16.00
N MET A 27 -30.60 -14.73 17.26
CA MET A 27 -29.49 -15.47 17.88
C MET A 27 -29.21 -16.80 17.15
N PHE A 28 -30.25 -17.54 16.79
CA PHE A 28 -30.10 -18.82 16.08
C PHE A 28 -29.55 -18.61 14.66
N THR A 29 -29.99 -17.56 13.95
CA THR A 29 -29.45 -17.21 12.62
C THR A 29 -28.01 -16.72 12.68
N LEU A 30 -27.58 -16.10 13.79
CA LEU A 30 -26.20 -15.65 13.98
C LEU A 30 -25.25 -16.82 14.32
N SER A 31 -25.74 -17.87 14.99
CA SER A 31 -24.93 -19.05 15.34
C SER A 31 -24.76 -20.09 14.20
N CYS A 32 -25.52 -19.99 13.11
CA CYS A 32 -25.45 -20.93 11.98
C CYS A 32 -24.58 -20.46 10.81
N LEU A 33 -23.99 -19.27 10.88
CA LEU A 33 -22.98 -18.85 9.92
C LEU A 33 -21.63 -19.42 10.38
N GLN A 34 -21.28 -20.61 9.87
CA GLN A 34 -19.89 -21.05 9.92
C GLN A 34 -19.05 -19.99 9.20
N VAL A 35 -18.23 -19.27 9.97
CA VAL A 35 -17.22 -18.37 9.43
C VAL A 35 -16.18 -19.26 8.76
N ASN A 36 -16.37 -19.46 7.46
CA ASN A 36 -15.33 -19.92 6.54
C ASN A 36 -14.27 -18.81 6.43
N GLY A 37 -13.07 -19.12 5.92
CA GLY A 37 -11.92 -18.22 5.92
C GLY A 37 -12.28 -16.79 5.55
N GLU A 38 -11.59 -15.82 6.17
CA GLU A 38 -12.01 -14.41 6.12
C GLU A 38 -12.31 -14.01 4.68
N ALA A 39 -13.60 -13.80 4.41
CA ALA A 39 -14.04 -13.25 3.14
C ALA A 39 -13.29 -11.93 2.95
N GLY A 40 -12.95 -11.59 1.70
CA GLY A 40 -12.23 -10.34 1.42
C GLY A 40 -12.74 -9.15 2.25
N GLY A 41 -11.80 -8.33 2.69
CA GLY A 41 -11.99 -7.27 3.68
C GLY A 41 -10.71 -6.46 3.85
N ALA A 42 -10.63 -5.69 4.93
CA ALA A 42 -9.45 -4.91 5.26
C ALA A 42 -8.47 -5.74 6.11
N TYR A 43 -7.22 -5.80 5.67
CA TYR A 43 -6.14 -6.53 6.33
C TYR A 43 -5.02 -5.58 6.72
N LYS A 44 -4.37 -5.87 7.85
CA LYS A 44 -3.18 -5.17 8.31
C LYS A 44 -2.00 -6.15 8.43
N ILE A 45 -0.90 -5.81 7.78
CA ILE A 45 0.36 -6.56 7.79
C ILE A 45 1.35 -5.83 8.70
N GLU A 46 1.55 -6.37 9.89
CA GLU A 46 2.29 -5.75 11.01
C GLU A 46 3.80 -6.08 11.00
N GLU A 47 4.37 -6.51 9.87
CA GLU A 47 5.77 -6.93 9.74
C GLU A 47 6.76 -5.74 9.70
N GLU A 48 6.52 -4.75 10.57
CA GLU A 48 7.21 -3.46 10.68
C GLU A 48 7.07 -2.55 9.45
N VAL A 49 6.21 -2.92 8.51
CA VAL A 49 5.83 -2.09 7.36
C VAL A 49 4.52 -1.34 7.59
N GLY A 50 3.69 -1.79 8.54
CA GLY A 50 2.41 -1.17 8.89
C GLY A 50 1.46 -1.05 7.69
N MET A 51 1.43 -2.07 6.83
CA MET A 51 0.68 -2.03 5.57
C MET A 51 -0.78 -2.39 5.80
N HIS A 52 -1.69 -1.55 5.30
CA HIS A 52 -3.12 -1.82 5.18
C HIS A 52 -3.45 -2.13 3.72
N ILE A 53 -4.34 -3.08 3.48
CA ILE A 53 -4.77 -3.49 2.15
C ILE A 53 -6.22 -3.97 2.21
N GLU A 54 -7.03 -3.58 1.22
CA GLU A 54 -8.39 -4.10 1.08
C GLU A 54 -8.43 -5.15 -0.04
N ILE A 55 -8.89 -6.35 0.31
CA ILE A 55 -9.15 -7.41 -0.65
C ILE A 55 -10.65 -7.43 -0.95
N PRO A 56 -11.08 -7.42 -2.23
CA PRO A 56 -12.49 -7.42 -2.59
C PRO A 56 -13.26 -8.59 -1.98
N ALA A 57 -14.53 -8.37 -1.65
CA ALA A 57 -15.41 -9.42 -1.16
C ALA A 57 -15.48 -10.62 -2.14
N GLY A 58 -15.61 -11.83 -1.59
CA GLY A 58 -15.69 -13.08 -2.37
C GLY A 58 -14.33 -13.73 -2.67
N TRP A 59 -13.22 -13.10 -2.29
CA TRP A 59 -11.90 -13.73 -2.23
C TRP A 59 -11.77 -14.56 -0.95
N ILE A 60 -11.01 -15.65 -1.03
CA ILE A 60 -10.53 -16.42 0.13
C ILE A 60 -9.15 -15.87 0.49
N VAL A 61 -8.93 -15.50 1.74
CA VAL A 61 -7.67 -14.91 2.20
C VAL A 61 -7.05 -15.76 3.29
N PHE A 62 -5.76 -16.04 3.16
CA PHE A 62 -4.93 -16.66 4.16
C PHE A 62 -3.86 -15.66 4.62
N THR A 63 -3.64 -15.62 5.93
CA THR A 63 -2.59 -14.82 6.59
C THR A 63 -1.78 -15.73 7.49
N LYS A 64 -0.67 -15.23 8.04
CA LYS A 64 0.12 -15.95 9.06
C LYS A 64 -0.68 -16.27 10.35
N ASN A 65 -1.87 -15.68 10.50
CA ASN A 65 -2.77 -15.92 11.63
C ASN A 65 -4.00 -16.78 11.26
N THR A 66 -4.07 -17.32 10.04
CA THR A 66 -5.17 -18.22 9.65
C THR A 66 -5.22 -19.43 10.58
N PRO A 67 -6.38 -19.78 11.17
CA PRO A 67 -6.48 -20.91 12.08
C PRO A 67 -6.39 -22.25 11.33
N ALA A 68 -5.87 -23.28 11.99
CA ALA A 68 -5.73 -24.62 11.41
C ALA A 68 -7.07 -25.29 11.07
N GLU A 69 -8.13 -24.92 11.79
CA GLU A 69 -9.49 -25.43 11.60
C GLU A 69 -10.26 -24.75 10.45
N ASP A 70 -9.66 -23.74 9.79
CA ASP A 70 -10.29 -23.06 8.67
C ASP A 70 -10.63 -24.05 7.54
N MET A 71 -11.91 -24.07 7.16
CA MET A 71 -12.40 -25.04 6.17
C MET A 71 -11.83 -24.79 4.77
N ASP A 72 -11.36 -23.57 4.48
CA ASP A 72 -10.77 -23.20 3.20
C ASP A 72 -9.30 -23.65 3.07
N VAL A 73 -8.59 -23.92 4.17
CA VAL A 73 -7.22 -24.46 4.14
C VAL A 73 -7.16 -25.79 3.40
N LYS A 74 -8.20 -26.62 3.53
CA LYS A 74 -8.31 -27.90 2.80
C LYS A 74 -8.37 -27.74 1.28
N LYS A 75 -8.74 -26.55 0.78
CA LYS A 75 -8.74 -26.25 -0.67
C LYS A 75 -7.33 -25.94 -1.18
N TYR A 76 -6.44 -25.46 -0.31
CA TYR A 76 -5.02 -25.27 -0.62
C TYR A 76 -4.25 -26.59 -0.55
N GLY A 77 -4.50 -27.38 0.50
CA GLY A 77 -3.82 -28.65 0.75
C GLY A 77 -3.89 -29.00 2.24
N THR A 78 -2.74 -28.97 2.92
CA THR A 78 -2.67 -29.09 4.38
C THR A 78 -2.31 -27.75 5.01
N TYR A 79 -2.67 -27.58 6.28
CA TYR A 79 -2.33 -26.38 7.05
C TYR A 79 -0.81 -26.19 7.14
N GLU A 80 -0.08 -27.29 7.39
CA GLU A 80 1.37 -27.28 7.52
C GLU A 80 2.06 -26.88 6.21
N ALA A 81 1.53 -27.33 5.06
CA ALA A 81 2.06 -26.92 3.77
C ALA A 81 1.81 -25.42 3.53
N LEU A 82 0.58 -24.94 3.77
CA LEU A 82 0.25 -23.52 3.64
C LEU A 82 1.15 -22.64 4.52
N MET A 83 1.26 -22.95 5.81
CA MET A 83 2.08 -22.16 6.74
C MET A 83 3.57 -22.26 6.39
N SER A 84 4.05 -23.44 5.98
CA SER A 84 5.44 -23.61 5.53
C SER A 84 5.74 -22.76 4.30
N ASP A 85 4.85 -22.72 3.30
CA ASP A 85 5.03 -21.89 2.12
C ASP A 85 5.00 -20.40 2.51
N MET A 86 4.07 -20.02 3.40
CA MET A 86 3.98 -18.64 3.87
C MET A 86 5.21 -18.17 4.65
N GLU A 87 5.79 -19.04 5.47
CA GLU A 87 7.00 -18.74 6.23
C GLU A 87 8.25 -18.73 5.34
N ASN A 88 8.45 -19.78 4.54
CA ASN A 88 9.66 -19.93 3.71
C ASN A 88 9.74 -18.88 2.61
N ASP A 89 8.61 -18.51 2.00
CA ASP A 89 8.57 -17.55 0.90
C ASP A 89 8.31 -16.11 1.37
N GLY A 90 8.22 -15.89 2.69
CA GLY A 90 7.95 -14.58 3.28
C GLY A 90 6.57 -14.01 2.90
N ILE A 91 5.58 -14.86 2.64
CA ILE A 91 4.21 -14.44 2.28
C ILE A 91 3.47 -14.03 3.55
N SER A 92 3.08 -12.76 3.62
CA SER A 92 2.27 -12.22 4.71
C SER A 92 0.78 -12.43 4.47
N LEU A 93 0.36 -12.35 3.20
CA LEU A 93 -1.03 -12.52 2.78
C LEU A 93 -1.08 -13.26 1.45
N PHE A 94 -1.93 -14.28 1.38
CA PHE A 94 -2.28 -15.01 0.16
C PHE A 94 -3.78 -14.86 -0.05
N ALA A 95 -4.21 -14.31 -1.18
CA ALA A 95 -5.63 -14.22 -1.54
C ALA A 95 -5.90 -14.96 -2.84
N TYR A 96 -6.99 -15.73 -2.88
CA TYR A 96 -7.40 -16.52 -4.04
C TYR A 96 -8.83 -16.19 -4.45
N HIS A 97 -9.01 -16.04 -5.76
CA HIS A 97 -10.32 -15.99 -6.38
C HIS A 97 -10.36 -16.85 -7.65
N ARG A 98 -11.35 -17.72 -7.73
CA ARG A 98 -11.46 -18.78 -8.75
C ARG A 98 -11.35 -18.28 -10.20
N SER A 99 -11.81 -17.05 -10.48
CA SER A 99 -11.78 -16.46 -11.82
C SER A 99 -10.93 -15.20 -11.95
N LYS A 100 -10.36 -14.69 -10.86
CA LYS A 100 -9.62 -13.40 -10.86
C LYS A 100 -8.14 -13.54 -10.53
N GLY A 101 -7.70 -14.76 -10.19
CA GLY A 101 -6.30 -15.04 -9.95
C GLY A 101 -5.97 -15.28 -8.49
N LEU A 102 -4.68 -15.17 -8.23
CA LEU A 102 -4.08 -15.22 -6.90
C LEU A 102 -3.36 -13.90 -6.67
N ILE A 103 -3.41 -13.38 -5.45
CA ILE A 103 -2.64 -12.23 -4.99
C ILE A 103 -1.74 -12.71 -3.85
N LEU A 104 -0.44 -12.44 -3.97
CA LEU A 104 0.53 -12.66 -2.90
C LEU A 104 1.06 -11.31 -2.43
N VAL A 105 1.04 -11.09 -1.12
CA VAL A 105 1.78 -10.00 -0.50
C VAL A 105 2.95 -10.62 0.26
N LYS A 106 4.17 -10.27 -0.13
CA LYS A 106 5.39 -10.71 0.54
C LYS A 106 6.11 -9.53 1.17
N VAL A 107 6.64 -9.74 2.37
CA VAL A 107 7.50 -8.77 3.06
C VAL A 107 8.82 -9.47 3.37
N VAL A 108 9.88 -9.05 2.69
CA VAL A 108 11.21 -9.62 2.87
C VAL A 108 12.01 -8.69 3.77
N ALA A 109 12.21 -9.12 5.01
CA ALA A 109 13.21 -8.55 5.90
C ALA A 109 14.61 -9.04 5.44
N ASP A 110 15.61 -8.16 5.44
CA ASP A 110 17.02 -8.49 5.13
C ASP A 110 17.45 -8.54 3.66
N CYS A 111 16.84 -7.75 2.78
CA CYS A 111 17.44 -7.46 1.48
C CYS A 111 18.60 -6.45 1.65
N GLU A 112 19.85 -6.90 1.58
CA GLU A 112 21.07 -6.09 1.77
C GLU A 112 21.10 -4.84 0.87
N GLU A 113 20.62 -5.00 -0.36
CA GLU A 113 20.51 -3.98 -1.40
C GLU A 113 19.62 -2.81 -0.97
N PHE A 114 18.59 -3.08 -0.15
CA PHE A 114 17.59 -2.10 0.28
C PHE A 114 17.76 -1.61 1.72
N LYS A 115 18.77 -2.09 2.47
CA LYS A 115 19.02 -1.66 3.86
C LYS A 115 19.24 -0.15 4.05
N LYS A 116 19.56 0.57 2.98
CA LYS A 116 19.79 2.03 2.99
C LYS A 116 18.59 2.84 2.50
N ILE A 117 17.52 2.18 2.05
CA ILE A 117 16.33 2.83 1.51
C ILE A 117 15.21 2.63 2.52
N ASP A 118 14.88 3.68 3.28
CA ASP A 118 13.75 3.61 4.21
C ASP A 118 12.41 3.58 3.46
N ASN A 119 12.24 4.47 2.46
CA ASN A 119 11.03 4.56 1.63
C ASN A 119 11.41 4.83 0.18
N LEU A 120 11.04 3.92 -0.72
CA LEU A 120 11.30 4.08 -2.16
C LEU A 120 10.64 5.34 -2.72
N THR A 121 9.43 5.68 -2.26
CA THR A 121 8.69 6.85 -2.73
C THR A 121 9.46 8.14 -2.50
N GLU A 122 10.01 8.30 -1.29
CA GLU A 122 10.81 9.48 -0.95
C GLU A 122 12.10 9.53 -1.76
N VAL A 123 12.84 8.42 -1.79
CA VAL A 123 14.14 8.33 -2.47
C VAL A 123 13.96 8.61 -3.97
N TYR A 124 13.00 7.96 -4.62
CA TYR A 124 12.75 8.12 -6.05
C TYR A 124 12.37 9.57 -6.41
N LEU A 125 11.51 10.22 -5.62
CA LEU A 125 11.07 11.59 -5.92
C LEU A 125 12.15 12.65 -5.69
N ARG A 126 13.10 12.39 -4.78
CA ARG A 126 14.25 13.27 -4.53
C ARG A 126 15.41 13.05 -5.51
N MET A 127 15.44 11.93 -6.21
CA MET A 127 16.46 11.64 -7.23
C MET A 127 16.38 12.61 -8.41
N SER A 128 17.55 12.98 -8.93
CA SER A 128 17.66 13.61 -10.25
C SER A 128 17.21 12.65 -11.36
N ASP A 129 16.78 13.17 -12.50
CA ASP A 129 16.35 12.33 -13.63
C ASP A 129 17.45 11.40 -14.12
N LYS A 130 18.72 11.84 -14.06
CA LYS A 130 19.89 10.99 -14.36
C LYS A 130 19.99 9.81 -13.38
N ALA A 131 19.74 10.05 -12.09
CA ALA A 131 19.77 8.99 -11.08
C ALA A 131 18.58 8.03 -11.23
N LYS A 132 17.39 8.51 -11.58
CA LYS A 132 16.23 7.66 -11.91
C LYS A 132 16.51 6.76 -13.10
N ALA A 133 17.05 7.29 -14.19
CA ALA A 133 17.43 6.50 -15.35
C ALA A 133 18.49 5.44 -15.00
N ALA A 134 19.48 5.79 -14.17
CA ALA A 134 20.48 4.82 -13.72
C ALA A 134 19.87 3.70 -12.86
N LEU A 135 18.96 4.04 -11.94
CA LEU A 135 18.23 3.08 -11.13
C LEU A 135 17.36 2.15 -12.00
N GLU A 136 16.63 2.69 -12.97
CA GLU A 136 15.82 1.88 -13.88
C GLU A 136 16.66 0.88 -14.69
N GLU A 137 17.85 1.28 -15.15
CA GLU A 137 18.76 0.38 -15.85
C GLU A 137 19.36 -0.69 -14.92
N GLU A 138 19.68 -0.34 -13.68
CA GLU A 138 20.13 -1.30 -12.66
C GLU A 138 19.06 -2.35 -12.36
N ILE A 139 17.82 -1.91 -12.10
CA ILE A 139 16.70 -2.82 -11.84
C ILE A 139 16.43 -3.72 -13.06
N LYS A 140 16.45 -3.19 -14.28
CA LYS A 140 16.27 -3.99 -15.51
C LYS A 140 17.32 -5.09 -15.62
N LYS A 141 18.57 -4.77 -15.31
CA LYS A 141 19.67 -5.73 -15.35
C LYS A 141 19.45 -6.84 -14.34
N GLU A 142 19.15 -6.51 -13.09
CA GLU A 142 18.90 -7.51 -12.03
C GLU A 142 17.68 -8.38 -12.34
N ALA A 143 16.54 -7.77 -12.73
CA ALA A 143 15.33 -8.52 -13.08
C ALA A 143 15.58 -9.52 -14.22
N THR A 144 16.37 -9.15 -15.23
CA THR A 144 16.68 -10.05 -16.36
C THR A 144 17.45 -11.30 -15.90
N MET A 145 18.27 -11.20 -14.84
CA MET A 145 18.99 -12.35 -14.29
C MET A 145 18.04 -13.36 -13.62
N GLU A 146 16.87 -12.92 -13.20
CA GLU A 146 15.85 -13.73 -12.52
C GLU A 146 14.68 -14.12 -13.45
N GLU A 147 14.89 -14.11 -14.77
CA GLU A 147 13.84 -14.33 -15.77
C GLU A 147 12.66 -13.33 -15.66
N GLY A 148 12.92 -12.18 -15.04
CA GLY A 148 12.01 -11.06 -14.89
C GLY A 148 12.23 -9.98 -15.95
N LYS A 149 11.18 -9.18 -16.17
CA LYS A 149 11.16 -8.03 -17.07
C LYS A 149 10.58 -6.84 -16.35
N VAL A 150 11.36 -5.77 -16.21
CA VAL A 150 10.86 -4.49 -15.68
C VAL A 150 9.97 -3.83 -16.73
N LEU A 151 8.71 -3.58 -16.36
CA LEU A 151 7.74 -2.87 -17.19
C LEU A 151 7.82 -1.35 -16.99
N GLY A 152 8.27 -0.92 -15.81
CA GLY A 152 8.55 0.49 -15.51
C GLY A 152 8.26 0.85 -14.05
N VAL A 153 8.19 2.15 -13.80
CA VAL A 153 7.77 2.71 -12.52
C VAL A 153 6.26 2.96 -12.55
N TYR A 154 5.57 2.64 -11.46
CA TYR A 154 4.13 2.77 -11.30
C TYR A 154 3.77 3.59 -10.07
N PHE A 155 2.67 4.34 -10.16
CA PHE A 155 2.11 5.19 -9.12
C PHE A 155 0.74 4.64 -8.73
N SER A 156 0.59 4.11 -7.51
CA SER A 156 -0.56 3.26 -7.13
C SER A 156 -1.93 3.93 -7.16
N ASP A 157 -1.99 5.25 -6.99
CA ASP A 157 -3.25 6.00 -6.96
C ASP A 157 -3.06 7.38 -7.59
N GLU A 158 -2.56 7.43 -8.84
CA GLU A 158 -2.32 8.69 -9.54
C GLU A 158 -3.61 9.52 -9.76
N THR A 159 -4.76 8.86 -9.77
CA THR A 159 -6.07 9.49 -9.98
C THR A 159 -6.58 10.20 -8.73
N ASN A 160 -6.67 9.52 -7.58
CA ASN A 160 -7.22 10.12 -6.36
C ASN A 160 -6.15 10.73 -5.46
N LYS A 161 -4.89 10.34 -5.63
CA LYS A 161 -3.72 10.90 -4.94
C LYS A 161 -3.80 10.78 -3.42
N LYS A 162 -4.47 9.74 -2.92
CA LYS A 162 -4.63 9.51 -1.48
C LYS A 162 -3.61 8.50 -0.96
N ASN A 163 -3.48 7.38 -1.66
CA ASN A 163 -2.65 6.25 -1.28
C ASN A 163 -1.60 5.98 -2.37
N ASN A 164 -0.98 7.06 -2.85
CA ASN A 164 -0.12 7.02 -4.01
C ASN A 164 1.33 6.81 -3.59
N TYR A 165 1.87 5.64 -3.90
CA TYR A 165 3.24 5.24 -3.63
C TYR A 165 3.93 4.84 -4.92
N VAL A 166 5.26 4.88 -4.92
CA VAL A 166 6.08 4.44 -6.03
C VAL A 166 6.31 2.94 -5.94
N TYR A 167 5.98 2.24 -7.02
CA TYR A 167 6.27 0.83 -7.23
C TYR A 167 7.12 0.62 -8.46
N ILE A 168 7.94 -0.42 -8.44
CA ILE A 168 8.57 -1.00 -9.62
C ILE A 168 7.66 -2.11 -10.12
N ASN A 169 7.17 -1.97 -11.35
CA ASN A 169 6.32 -2.95 -12.01
C ASN A 169 7.19 -3.92 -12.81
N MET A 170 7.04 -5.21 -12.52
CA MET A 170 7.84 -6.29 -13.08
C MET A 170 6.93 -7.44 -13.53
N GLU A 171 7.33 -8.12 -14.60
CA GLU A 171 6.72 -9.34 -15.09
C GLU A 171 7.73 -10.48 -14.92
N TYR A 172 7.36 -11.58 -14.27
CA TYR A 172 8.20 -12.77 -14.13
C TYR A 172 7.56 -13.95 -14.83
N VAL A 173 8.38 -14.80 -15.46
CA VAL A 173 7.90 -16.06 -16.03
C VAL A 173 8.08 -17.17 -15.00
N VAL A 174 6.98 -17.79 -14.57
CA VAL A 174 6.97 -18.93 -13.65
C VAL A 174 6.27 -20.09 -14.34
N GLY A 175 7.07 -21.03 -14.86
CA GLY A 175 6.57 -22.10 -15.73
C GLY A 175 6.09 -21.54 -17.07
N ASP A 176 4.81 -21.74 -17.40
CA ASP A 176 4.16 -21.17 -18.59
C ASP A 176 3.36 -19.90 -18.31
N LYS A 177 3.35 -19.42 -17.05
CA LYS A 177 2.58 -18.25 -16.61
C LYS A 177 3.48 -17.04 -16.41
N LYS A 178 2.93 -15.87 -16.74
CA LYS A 178 3.48 -14.56 -16.43
C LYS A 178 2.82 -14.03 -15.16
N MET A 179 3.63 -13.86 -14.13
CA MET A 179 3.27 -13.20 -12.88
C MET A 179 3.53 -11.70 -13.02
N LEU A 180 2.56 -10.88 -12.62
CA LEU A 180 2.71 -9.42 -12.56
C LEU A 180 3.00 -9.00 -11.12
N THR A 181 4.10 -8.28 -10.89
CA THR A 181 4.59 -7.93 -9.56
C THR A 181 4.83 -6.44 -9.41
N TYR A 182 4.34 -5.88 -8.31
CA TYR A 182 4.58 -4.50 -7.90
C TYR A 182 5.43 -4.51 -6.64
N ALA A 183 6.66 -4.01 -6.75
CA ALA A 183 7.61 -3.98 -5.64
C ALA A 183 7.83 -2.55 -5.14
N THR A 184 7.89 -2.37 -3.83
CA THR A 184 8.30 -1.11 -3.20
C THR A 184 9.19 -1.40 -1.99
N VAL A 185 9.83 -0.36 -1.45
CA VAL A 185 10.64 -0.47 -0.23
C VAL A 185 10.02 0.41 0.84
N ILE A 186 9.69 -0.19 1.98
CA ILE A 186 9.11 0.46 3.15
C ILE A 186 9.82 -0.05 4.39
N ASN A 187 10.28 0.87 5.24
CA ASN A 187 11.09 0.57 6.42
C ASN A 187 12.29 -0.36 6.13
N LYS A 188 13.00 -0.13 5.01
CA LYS A 188 14.13 -0.99 4.55
C LYS A 188 13.75 -2.42 4.19
N LYS A 189 12.47 -2.74 4.09
CA LYS A 189 11.96 -4.05 3.69
C LYS A 189 11.41 -3.99 2.28
N LEU A 190 11.66 -5.04 1.52
CA LEU A 190 11.05 -5.21 0.20
C LEU A 190 9.62 -5.70 0.40
N VAL A 191 8.65 -4.90 -0.06
CA VAL A 191 7.24 -5.28 -0.10
C VAL A 191 6.90 -5.57 -1.55
N THR A 192 6.40 -6.78 -1.82
CA THR A 192 5.93 -7.16 -3.16
C THR A 192 4.46 -7.54 -3.11
N ILE A 193 3.71 -7.08 -4.10
CA ILE A 193 2.33 -7.47 -4.36
C ILE A 193 2.32 -8.09 -5.74
N ALA A 194 2.14 -9.40 -5.79
CA ALA A 194 2.22 -10.20 -6.99
C ALA A 194 0.86 -10.79 -7.36
N HIS A 195 0.57 -10.88 -8.65
CA HIS A 195 -0.62 -11.51 -9.21
C HIS A 195 -0.24 -12.70 -10.08
N TYR A 196 -0.88 -13.84 -9.83
CA TYR A 196 -0.80 -15.01 -10.71
C TYR A 196 -2.16 -15.26 -11.40
N PRO A 197 -2.18 -15.38 -12.74
CA PRO A 197 -3.41 -15.69 -13.47
C PRO A 197 -3.84 -17.13 -13.22
N VAL A 198 -5.12 -17.32 -12.91
CA VAL A 198 -5.71 -18.67 -12.74
C VAL A 198 -6.13 -19.29 -14.06
N SER A 199 -6.41 -18.46 -15.07
CA SER A 199 -6.75 -18.89 -16.43
C SER A 199 -5.78 -18.29 -17.45
N GLY A 200 -5.30 -19.12 -18.38
CA GLY A 200 -4.31 -18.70 -19.37
C GLY A 200 -2.92 -18.48 -18.80
N ASN A 201 -2.07 -17.88 -19.63
CA ASN A 201 -0.64 -17.70 -19.36
C ASN A 201 -0.30 -16.28 -18.89
N GLU A 202 -1.23 -15.34 -18.93
CA GLU A 202 -1.02 -13.95 -18.51
C GLU A 202 -2.31 -13.37 -17.96
N ALA A 203 -2.19 -12.36 -17.10
CA ALA A 203 -3.35 -11.67 -16.53
C ALA A 203 -4.19 -11.01 -17.64
N ASN A 204 -5.49 -11.26 -17.63
CA ASN A 204 -6.42 -10.54 -18.51
C ASN A 204 -6.72 -9.12 -17.97
N GLU A 205 -7.46 -8.30 -18.72
CA GLU A 205 -7.74 -6.92 -18.33
C GLU A 205 -8.59 -6.79 -17.05
N GLU A 206 -9.50 -7.72 -16.77
CA GLU A 206 -10.28 -7.72 -15.53
C GLU A 206 -9.39 -8.03 -14.31
N GLU A 207 -8.49 -8.99 -14.47
CA GLU A 207 -7.50 -9.37 -13.45
C GLU A 207 -6.54 -8.22 -13.16
N LYS A 208 -6.00 -7.58 -14.21
CA LYS A 208 -5.16 -6.38 -14.07
C LYS A 208 -5.92 -5.25 -13.37
N THR A 209 -7.16 -4.98 -13.78
CA THR A 209 -8.00 -3.94 -13.17
C THR A 209 -8.19 -4.23 -11.68
N THR A 210 -8.51 -5.48 -11.32
CA THR A 210 -8.70 -5.87 -9.92
C THR A 210 -7.40 -5.70 -9.11
N LEU A 211 -6.25 -6.08 -9.66
CA LEU A 211 -4.96 -5.87 -9.01
C LEU A 211 -4.65 -4.39 -8.77
N LEU A 212 -4.92 -3.53 -9.76
CA LEU A 212 -4.72 -2.09 -9.64
C LEU A 212 -5.68 -1.46 -8.63
N GLU A 213 -6.94 -1.92 -8.57
CA GLU A 213 -7.89 -1.52 -7.53
C GLU A 213 -7.37 -1.90 -6.15
N ILE A 214 -6.89 -3.13 -5.96
CA ILE A 214 -6.28 -3.57 -4.69
C ILE A 214 -5.07 -2.68 -4.35
N LEU A 215 -4.16 -2.44 -5.30
CA LEU A 215 -2.99 -1.58 -5.08
C LEU A 215 -3.37 -0.16 -4.66
N SER A 216 -4.45 0.40 -5.20
CA SER A 216 -4.91 1.74 -4.84
C SER A 216 -5.44 1.84 -3.39
N THR A 217 -5.77 0.70 -2.77
CA THR A 217 -6.20 0.64 -1.36
C THR A 217 -5.01 0.58 -0.39
N VAL A 218 -3.81 0.28 -0.89
CA VAL A 218 -2.64 0.04 -0.05
C VAL A 218 -2.19 1.33 0.63
N HIS A 219 -2.09 1.30 1.96
CA HIS A 219 -1.56 2.40 2.76
C HIS A 219 -0.52 1.88 3.74
N PHE A 220 0.54 2.65 3.97
CA PHE A 220 1.59 2.30 4.93
C PHE A 220 1.59 3.31 6.10
N ASP A 221 1.45 2.79 7.31
CA ASP A 221 1.44 3.60 8.54
C ASP A 221 2.71 4.45 8.65
N ASN A 222 2.55 5.76 8.82
CA ASN A 222 3.65 6.73 9.02
C ASN A 222 4.60 6.93 7.83
N TRP A 223 4.24 6.45 6.63
CA TRP A 223 5.07 6.63 5.43
C TRP A 223 4.46 7.60 4.45
N GLN A 224 5.29 8.55 3.98
CA GLN A 224 4.85 9.60 3.09
C GLN A 224 4.46 9.07 1.71
N THR A 225 3.31 9.54 1.24
CA THR A 225 2.82 9.39 -0.13
C THR A 225 3.58 10.29 -1.09
N VAL A 226 3.37 10.07 -2.39
CA VAL A 226 3.94 10.88 -3.48
C VAL A 226 3.62 12.36 -3.31
N GLU A 227 2.39 12.69 -2.93
CA GLU A 227 1.93 14.06 -2.75
C GLU A 227 2.60 14.74 -1.55
N GLU A 228 2.72 14.03 -0.43
CA GLU A 228 3.38 14.55 0.77
C GLU A 228 4.88 14.80 0.54
N VAL A 229 5.56 13.89 -0.17
CA VAL A 229 6.97 14.08 -0.54
C VAL A 229 7.13 15.25 -1.52
N LYS A 230 6.25 15.40 -2.51
CA LYS A 230 6.31 16.55 -3.43
C LYS A 230 6.12 17.87 -2.68
N GLN A 231 5.20 17.91 -1.71
CA GLN A 231 4.99 19.08 -0.86
C GLN A 231 6.20 19.38 0.02
N SER A 232 6.83 18.37 0.64
CA SER A 232 8.02 18.57 1.46
C SER A 232 9.20 19.10 0.65
N ILE A 233 9.43 18.55 -0.56
CA ILE A 233 10.45 19.04 -1.49
C ILE A 233 10.22 20.51 -1.85
N GLU A 234 8.98 20.92 -2.11
CA GLU A 234 8.68 22.30 -2.46
C GLU A 234 8.87 23.25 -1.27
N GLN A 235 8.44 22.84 -0.08
CA GLN A 235 8.68 23.60 1.15
C GLN A 235 10.18 23.77 1.43
N GLU A 236 10.97 22.72 1.27
CA GLU A 236 12.44 22.77 1.39
C GLU A 236 13.06 23.76 0.41
N LYS A 237 12.61 23.79 -0.85
CA LYS A 237 13.08 24.78 -1.84
C LYS A 237 12.77 26.20 -1.41
N ILE A 238 11.56 26.47 -0.91
CA ILE A 238 11.15 27.79 -0.42
C ILE A 238 12.03 28.21 0.76
N ILE A 239 12.22 27.34 1.75
CA ILE A 239 13.05 27.60 2.93
C ILE A 239 14.49 27.87 2.53
N ASN A 240 15.05 27.07 1.62
CA ASN A 240 16.42 27.26 1.14
C ASN A 240 16.58 28.57 0.38
N ALA A 241 15.61 28.95 -0.47
CA ALA A 241 15.61 30.24 -1.15
C ALA A 241 15.54 31.42 -0.16
N GLN A 242 14.75 31.30 0.91
CA GLN A 242 14.69 32.31 1.98
C GLN A 242 16.02 32.42 2.74
N ARG A 243 16.66 31.29 3.08
CA ARG A 243 17.97 31.26 3.73
C ARG A 243 19.05 31.94 2.89
N VAL A 244 19.08 31.65 1.58
CA VAL A 244 20.01 32.32 0.64
C VAL A 244 19.76 33.82 0.61
N LYS A 245 18.50 34.27 0.53
CA LYS A 245 18.16 35.71 0.58
C LYS A 245 18.63 36.37 1.87
N ILE A 246 18.39 35.74 3.02
CA ILE A 246 18.82 36.26 4.34
C ILE A 246 20.34 36.33 4.40
N ALA A 247 21.06 35.30 3.95
CA ALA A 247 22.52 35.30 3.93
C ALA A 247 23.08 36.41 3.04
N VAL A 248 22.47 36.63 1.86
CA VAL A 248 22.85 37.71 0.93
C VAL A 248 22.59 39.09 1.54
N VAL A 249 21.42 39.34 2.14
CA VAL A 249 21.11 40.62 2.81
C VAL A 249 22.04 40.86 4.00
N THR A 250 22.28 39.83 4.82
CA THR A 250 23.18 39.93 5.99
C THR A 250 24.62 40.20 5.56
N GLY A 251 25.10 39.54 4.51
CA GLY A 251 26.43 39.78 3.94
C GLY A 251 26.57 41.21 3.38
N MET A 252 25.54 41.73 2.72
CA MET A 252 25.52 43.13 2.25
C MET A 252 25.56 44.12 3.43
N LEU A 253 24.72 43.92 4.45
CA LEU A 253 24.71 44.78 5.65
C LEU A 253 26.06 44.76 6.38
N PHE A 254 26.68 43.58 6.52
CA PHE A 254 28.01 43.45 7.09
C PHE A 254 29.06 44.23 6.28
N SER A 255 29.02 44.14 4.95
CA SER A 255 29.93 44.85 4.05
C SER A 255 29.78 46.37 4.18
N ILE A 256 28.54 46.87 4.29
CA ILE A 256 28.26 48.30 4.53
C ILE A 256 28.84 48.75 5.87
N LEU A 257 28.66 47.98 6.94
CA LEU A 257 29.19 48.30 8.27
C LEU A 257 30.72 48.39 8.27
N VAL A 258 31.40 47.44 7.62
CA VAL A 258 32.88 47.45 7.48
C VAL A 258 33.36 48.71 6.75
N LEU A 259 32.68 49.10 5.66
CA LEU A 259 33.01 50.32 4.92
C LEU A 259 32.80 51.60 5.74
N LEU A 260 31.74 51.66 6.55
CA LEU A 260 31.48 52.79 7.44
C LEU A 260 32.56 52.91 8.54
N GLN A 261 32.93 51.81 9.19
CA GLN A 261 34.00 51.78 10.19
C GLN A 261 35.35 52.19 9.60
N TYR A 262 35.67 51.70 8.40
CA TYR A 262 36.89 52.07 7.70
C TYR A 262 36.98 53.58 7.42
N LYS A 263 35.86 54.18 6.99
CA LYS A 263 35.76 55.61 6.72
C LYS A 263 35.96 56.45 7.98
N GLU A 264 35.45 56.01 9.12
CA GLU A 264 35.65 56.69 10.41
C GLU A 264 37.10 56.60 10.90
N SER A 265 37.76 55.44 10.74
CA SER A 265 39.16 55.28 11.13
C SER A 265 40.11 56.18 10.34
N ARG A 266 39.78 56.55 9.09
CA ARG A 266 40.58 57.47 8.27
C ARG A 266 40.40 58.95 8.64
N ARG A 267 39.37 59.30 9.42
CA ARG A 267 39.10 60.68 9.83
C ARG A 267 39.79 61.07 11.14
N LYS A 268 40.28 60.09 11.89
CA LYS A 268 41.08 60.29 13.10
C LYS A 268 42.56 60.27 12.73
#